data_AF-X1FI62-F1
#
_entry.id   AF-X1FI62-F1
#
_cell.length_a   1.000
_cell.length_b   1.000
_cell.length_c   1.000
_cell.angle_alpha   90.00
_cell.angle_beta   90.00
_cell.angle_gamma   90.00
#
_symmetry.space_group_name_H-M   'P 1'
#
loop_
_entity.id
_entity.type
_entity.pdbx_description
1 polymer ?
#
loop_
_entity_poly.entity_id
_entity_poly.type
_entity_poly.pdbx_seq_one_letter_code
_entity_poly.pdbx_strand_id
1 'polypeptide(L)' 'MKKIHQMLKGAGDVDYDRFIAVVEYQMGLNPATVKRYLKTLETLDFVEIDETLGIVRERDLLKEVKTE' A
#
# COMPACT_ATOMS: atom_id res chain seq x y z
N MET A 1 0.02 11.37 5.05
CA MET A 1 0.73 10.34 4.24
C MET A 1 1.12 9.10 5.05
N LYS A 2 1.75 9.22 6.24
CA LYS A 2 1.98 8.06 7.15
C LYS A 2 0.75 7.18 7.41
N LYS A 3 -0.46 7.76 7.43
CA LYS A 3 -1.72 7.02 7.66
C LYS A 3 -2.03 5.93 6.62
N ILE A 4 -1.83 6.18 5.32
CA ILE A 4 -2.12 5.18 4.26
C ILE A 4 -1.18 3.98 4.39
N HIS A 5 0.11 4.23 4.59
CA HIS A 5 1.09 3.18 4.86
C HIS A 5 0.77 2.43 6.18
N GLN A 6 0.38 3.14 7.24
CA GLN A 6 -0.06 2.50 8.50
C GLN A 6 -1.28 1.60 8.34
N MET A 7 -2.17 1.87 7.38
CA MET A 7 -3.33 1.02 7.10
C MET A 7 -2.95 -0.28 6.39
N LEU A 8 -1.83 -0.29 5.67
CA LEU A 8 -1.29 -1.49 5.02
C LEU A 8 -0.40 -2.31 5.96
N LYS A 9 0.17 -1.66 6.97
CA LYS A 9 1.11 -2.29 7.90
C LYS A 9 0.48 -3.46 8.65
N GLY A 10 1.00 -4.66 8.42
CA GLY A 10 0.52 -5.91 9.03
C GLY A 10 -0.86 -6.37 8.54
N ALA A 11 -1.42 -5.78 7.48
CA ALA A 11 -2.71 -6.16 6.93
C ALA A 11 -2.66 -7.43 6.05
N GLY A 12 -1.46 -7.84 5.62
CA GLY A 12 -1.27 -8.94 4.68
C GLY A 12 -1.61 -8.53 3.24
N ASP A 13 -2.19 -9.45 2.48
CA ASP A 13 -2.67 -9.20 1.11
C ASP A 13 -3.99 -8.44 1.17
N VAL A 14 -4.00 -7.21 0.65
CA VAL A 14 -5.19 -6.34 0.65
C VAL A 14 -5.68 -6.16 -0.77
N ASP A 15 -6.98 -6.36 -0.99
CA ASP A 15 -7.62 -6.05 -2.28
C ASP A 15 -7.45 -4.57 -2.67
N TYR A 16 -6.95 -4.34 -3.88
CA TYR A 16 -6.53 -3.03 -4.39
C TYR A 16 -7.70 -2.04 -4.48
N ASP A 17 -8.81 -2.46 -5.07
CA ASP A 17 -9.97 -1.59 -5.28
C ASP A 17 -10.69 -1.31 -3.96
N ARG A 18 -10.78 -2.32 -3.09
CA ARG A 18 -11.34 -2.17 -1.74
C ARG A 18 -10.49 -1.22 -0.91
N PHE A 19 -9.16 -1.30 -1.01
CA PHE A 19 -8.28 -0.37 -0.31
C PHE A 19 -8.53 1.08 -0.78
N ILE A 20 -8.62 1.30 -2.09
CA ILE A 20 -8.90 2.62 -2.65
C ILE A 20 -10.24 3.16 -2.14
N ALA A 21 -11.30 2.34 -2.17
CA ALA A 21 -12.62 2.72 -1.70
C ALA A 21 -12.62 3.08 -0.19
N VAL A 22 -11.89 2.33 0.64
CA VAL A 22 -11.76 2.62 2.07
C VAL A 22 -11.03 3.94 2.30
N VAL A 23 -9.93 4.19 1.57
CA VAL A 23 -9.18 5.45 1.69
C VAL A 23 -10.01 6.63 1.20
N GLU A 24 -10.75 6.48 0.11
CA GLU A 24 -11.69 7.50 -0.37
C GLU A 24 -12.74 7.83 0.70
N TYR A 25 -13.38 6.81 1.26
CA TYR A 25 -14.40 6.99 2.29
C TYR A 25 -13.85 7.62 3.58
N GLN A 26 -12.71 7.14 4.09
CA GLN A 26 -12.17 7.57 5.38
C GLN A 26 -11.40 8.88 5.31
N MET A 27 -10.79 9.19 4.16
CA MET A 27 -9.89 10.34 4.02
C MET A 27 -10.41 11.40 3.05
N GLY A 28 -11.52 11.15 2.34
CA GLY A 28 -12.07 12.07 1.35
C GLY A 28 -11.14 12.28 0.15
N LEU A 29 -10.28 11.31 -0.15
CA LEU A 29 -9.30 11.39 -1.23
C LEU A 29 -9.88 10.79 -2.51
N ASN A 30 -9.76 11.51 -3.63
CA ASN A 30 -10.12 10.99 -4.93
C ASN A 30 -9.29 9.72 -5.25
N PRO A 31 -9.90 8.67 -5.84
CA PRO A 31 -9.22 7.45 -6.28
C PRO A 31 -7.91 7.69 -7.04
N ALA A 32 -7.86 8.67 -7.95
CA ALA A 32 -6.65 8.98 -8.71
C ALA A 32 -5.47 9.40 -7.80
N THR A 33 -5.76 10.13 -6.72
CA THR A 33 -4.77 10.53 -5.72
C THR A 33 -4.29 9.33 -4.90
N VAL A 34 -5.20 8.43 -4.51
CA VAL A 34 -4.86 7.20 -3.78
C VAL A 34 -3.96 6.29 -4.63
N LYS A 35 -4.29 6.10 -5.91
CA LYS A 35 -3.47 5.33 -6.87
C LYS A 35 -2.07 5.90 -7.01
N ARG A 36 -1.94 7.23 -7.13
CA ARG A 36 -0.64 7.91 -7.20
C ARG A 36 0.19 7.69 -5.93
N TYR A 37 -0.44 7.71 -4.77
CA TYR A 37 0.24 7.42 -3.51
C TYR A 37 0.68 5.96 -3.40
N LEU A 38 -0.15 5.00 -3.80
CA LEU A 38 0.25 3.59 -3.85
C LEU A 38 1.46 3.37 -4.75
N LYS A 39 1.50 3.98 -5.94
CA LYS A 39 2.68 3.93 -6.82
C LYS A 39 3.92 4.58 -6.20
N THR A 40 3.75 5.62 -5.39
CA THR A 40 4.86 6.23 -4.64
C THR A 40 5.39 5.27 -3.58
N LEU A 41 4.51 4.58 -2.85
CA LEU A 41 4.90 3.58 -1.86
C LEU A 41 5.58 2.36 -2.52
N GLU A 42 5.11 1.95 -3.70
CA GLU A 42 5.72 0.89 -4.50
C GLU A 42 7.13 1.29 -4.97
N THR A 43 7.29 2.53 -5.48
CA THR A 43 8.61 3.07 -5.89
C THR A 43 9.61 3.14 -4.73
N LEU A 44 9.11 3.28 -3.49
CA LEU A 44 9.91 3.35 -2.28
C LEU A 44 10.11 1.96 -1.62
N ASP A 45 9.73 0.88 -2.30
CA ASP A 45 9.79 -0.51 -1.80
C ASP A 45 9.05 -0.74 -0.47
N PHE A 46 8.09 0.11 -0.11
CA PHE A 46 7.24 -0.12 1.07
C PHE A 46 6.12 -1.12 0.80
N VAL A 47 5.67 -1.22 -0.46
CA VAL A 47 4.57 -2.09 -0.86
C VAL A 47 4.85 -2.70 -2.22
N GLU A 48 4.18 -3.80 -2.52
CA GLU A 48 4.14 -4.44 -3.83
C GLU A 48 2.70 -4.46 -4.31
N ILE A 49 2.46 -4.07 -5.57
CA ILE A 49 1.14 -4.09 -6.19
C ILE A 49 1.13 -5.18 -7.25
N ASP A 50 0.34 -6.22 -7.03
CA ASP A 50 0.10 -7.27 -8.01
C ASP A 50 -1.19 -6.94 -8.78
N GLU A 51 -1.03 -6.31 -9.95
CA GLU A 51 -2.14 -5.91 -10.81
C GLU A 51 -2.88 -7.10 -11.44
N THR A 52 -2.26 -8.29 -11.47
CA THR A 52 -2.90 -9.50 -12.02
C THR A 52 -3.88 -10.08 -11.00
N LEU A 53 -3.49 -10.09 -9.73
CA LEU A 53 -4.32 -10.58 -8.63
C LEU A 53 -5.17 -9.49 -7.99
N GLY A 54 -4.94 -8.21 -8.33
CA GLY A 54 -5.66 -7.06 -7.80
C GLY A 54 -5.38 -6.82 -6.32
N ILE A 55 -4.14 -6.99 -5.88
CA ILE A 55 -3.77 -6.93 -4.46
C ILE A 55 -2.56 -6.03 -4.18
N VAL A 56 -2.53 -5.47 -2.99
CA VAL A 56 -1.43 -4.68 -2.42
C VAL A 56 -0.87 -5.45 -1.21
N ARG A 57 0.44 -5.60 -1.17
CA ARG A 57 1.17 -6.25 -0.06
C ARG A 57 2.17 -5.28 0.55
N GLU A 58 2.36 -5.32 1.86
CA GLU A 58 3.47 -4.62 2.50
C GLU A 58 4.79 -5.37 2.22
N ARG A 59 5.85 -4.62 1.89
CA ARG A 59 7.21 -5.15 1.86
C ARG A 59 7.88 -4.90 3.20
N ASP A 60 8.35 -5.98 3.80
CA ASP A 60 8.90 -6.03 5.14
C ASP A 60 10.38 -5.58 5.08
N LEU A 61 10.63 -4.27 4.97
CA LEU A 61 11.96 -3.65 4.83
C LEU A 61 12.92 -3.97 6.01
N LEU A 62 12.43 -4.53 7.10
CA LEU A 62 13.23 -4.92 8.27
C LEU A 62 13.90 -6.30 8.14
N LYS A 63 13.59 -7.07 7.10
CA LYS A 63 14.21 -8.41 6.90
C LYS A 63 15.53 -8.37 6.13
N GLU A 64 15.86 -7.27 5.45
CA GLU A 64 17.09 -7.17 4.64
C GLU A 64 18.32 -6.63 5.41
N VAL A 65 18.17 -6.19 6.66
CA VAL A 65 19.30 -5.66 7.48
C VAL A 65 19.80 -6.67 8.53
N LYS A 66 19.65 -7.98 8.26
CA LYS A 66 20.20 -9.06 9.11
C LYS A 66 21.17 -9.98 8.36
N THR A 67 22.02 -9.39 7.52
CA THR A 67 23.26 -10.03 7.09
C THR A 67 24.40 -9.08 7.39
N GLU A 68 24.99 -9.27 8.58
CA GLU A 68 26.43 -9.36 8.90
C GLU A 68 26.68 -9.10 10.38
#